data_AF-A0A452Y466-F1
#
_entry.id   AF-A0A452Y466-F1
#
_cell.length_a   1.000
_cell.length_b   1.000
_cell.length_c   1.000
_cell.angle_alpha   90.00
_cell.angle_beta   90.00
_cell.angle_gamma   90.00
#
_symmetry.space_group_name_H-M   'P 1'
#
loop_
_entity.id
_entity.type
_entity.pdbx_description
1 polymer ?
#
loop_
_entity_poly.entity_id
_entity_poly.type
_entity_poly.pdbx_seq_one_letter_code
_entity_poly.pdbx_strand_id
1 'polypeptide(L)'
;MDPIIPVENWRKGSQWAVLIKKHAEVVVYDDVVLPEFKKHCRRRPLPEFWRDWDKPIPAEAWKAHNCIPDEHYVQTLLAQNGLEEELTRRSVTHSAWDLSSSKDRERRGWHPVTYKVSDATPALIKSIKDIDNIYYETEYRKEWCTSNERPAPCFLFARKFTRGAGLKLL
;
A
#
# COMPACT_ATOMS: atom_id res chain seq x y z
N MET A 1 24.87 -18.71 -0.90
CA MET A 1 24.42 -17.80 -1.97
C MET A 1 23.71 -16.66 -1.29
N ASP A 2 24.08 -15.43 -1.64
CA ASP A 2 23.42 -14.24 -1.12
C ASP A 2 22.04 -14.08 -1.78
N PRO A 3 21.07 -13.48 -1.07
CA PRO A 3 19.72 -13.30 -1.61
C PRO A 3 19.74 -12.31 -2.79
N ILE A 4 18.97 -12.61 -3.85
CA ILE A 4 18.84 -11.73 -5.02
C ILE A 4 18.23 -10.37 -4.63
N ILE A 5 17.32 -10.37 -3.66
CA ILE A 5 16.77 -9.16 -3.04
C ILE A 5 17.34 -9.07 -1.63
N PRO A 6 18.35 -8.20 -1.38
CA PRO A 6 18.88 -7.97 -0.05
C PRO A 6 17.81 -7.42 0.90
N VAL A 7 17.91 -7.76 2.18
CA VAL A 7 16.90 -7.35 3.19
C VAL A 7 16.84 -5.82 3.34
N GLU A 8 17.98 -5.16 3.18
CA GLU A 8 18.14 -3.72 3.20
C GLU A 8 17.49 -3.00 2.01
N ASN A 9 17.15 -3.72 0.94
CA ASN A 9 16.42 -3.19 -0.22
C ASN A 9 14.93 -3.51 -0.16
N TRP A 10 14.50 -4.39 0.74
CA TRP A 10 13.09 -4.72 0.89
C TRP A 10 12.31 -3.51 1.40
N ARG A 11 11.30 -3.10 0.64
CA ARG A 11 10.45 -1.94 0.99
C ARG A 11 8.99 -2.30 1.01
N LYS A 12 8.24 -1.63 1.88
CA LYS A 12 6.78 -1.66 1.94
C LYS A 12 6.24 -0.26 1.62
N GLY A 13 5.17 -0.20 0.85
CA GLY A 13 4.47 1.04 0.53
C GLY A 13 2.99 0.81 0.22
N SER A 14 2.43 1.71 -0.59
CA SER A 14 1.04 1.62 -1.04
C SER A 14 0.91 0.76 -2.29
N GLN A 15 -0.26 0.14 -2.46
CA GLN A 15 -0.67 -0.57 -3.68
C GLN A 15 -0.73 0.37 -4.90
N TRP A 16 -0.93 1.66 -4.68
CA TRP A 16 -1.05 2.66 -5.73
C TRP A 16 0.16 3.59 -5.73
N ALA A 17 0.82 3.67 -6.88
CA ALA A 17 1.96 4.54 -7.14
C ALA A 17 1.74 5.34 -8.43
N VAL A 18 2.44 6.47 -8.54
CA VAL A 18 2.53 7.27 -9.76
C VAL A 18 4.01 7.33 -10.13
N LEU A 19 4.31 7.02 -11.39
CA LEU A 19 5.68 6.97 -11.90
C LEU A 19 5.83 7.99 -13.03
N ILE A 20 6.93 8.72 -13.02
CA ILE A 20 7.40 9.42 -14.22
C ILE A 20 8.05 8.43 -15.17
N LYS A 21 8.20 8.81 -16.44
CA LYS A 21 8.75 7.95 -17.51
C LYS A 21 10.04 7.22 -17.10
N LYS A 22 11.01 7.95 -16.51
CA LYS A 22 12.27 7.38 -16.03
C LYS A 22 12.08 6.17 -15.09
N HIS A 23 11.18 6.27 -14.12
CA HIS A 23 10.91 5.19 -13.16
C HIS A 23 10.04 4.08 -13.76
N ALA A 24 9.14 4.42 -14.68
CA ALA A 24 8.31 3.44 -15.39
C ALA A 24 9.16 2.53 -16.30
N GLU A 25 10.19 3.07 -16.94
CA GLU A 25 11.14 2.28 -17.73
C GLU A 25 11.83 1.20 -16.88
N VAL A 26 12.27 1.53 -15.66
CA VAL A 26 12.84 0.55 -14.71
C VAL A 26 11.87 -0.60 -14.42
N VAL A 27 10.58 -0.30 -14.22
CA VAL A 27 9.54 -1.32 -13.99
C VAL A 27 9.32 -2.19 -15.22
N VAL A 28 9.29 -1.60 -16.42
CA VAL A 28 9.05 -2.33 -17.67
C VAL A 28 10.22 -3.26 -18.03
N TYR A 29 11.45 -2.84 -17.74
CA TYR A 29 12.65 -3.62 -18.05
C TYR A 29 13.05 -4.62 -16.94
N ASP A 30 12.29 -4.72 -15.85
CA ASP A 30 12.62 -5.62 -14.75
C ASP A 30 12.45 -7.10 -15.13
N ASP A 31 13.56 -7.84 -15.07
CA ASP A 31 13.65 -9.28 -15.27
C ASP A 31 14.25 -10.03 -14.07
N VAL A 32 14.48 -9.33 -12.94
CA VAL A 32 15.10 -9.90 -11.74
C VAL A 32 14.14 -9.89 -10.55
N VAL A 33 13.59 -8.74 -10.18
CA VAL A 33 12.84 -8.58 -8.92
C VAL A 33 11.45 -9.20 -9.03
N LEU A 34 10.68 -8.88 -10.07
CA LEU A 34 9.33 -9.44 -10.24
C LEU A 34 9.33 -10.98 -10.35
N PRO A 35 10.25 -11.64 -11.08
CA PRO A 35 10.36 -13.10 -11.07
C PRO A 35 10.64 -13.68 -9.68
N GLU A 36 11.49 -13.05 -8.88
CA GLU A 36 11.76 -13.50 -7.50
C GLU A 36 10.52 -13.35 -6.61
N PHE A 37 9.76 -12.25 -6.74
CA PHE A 37 8.44 -12.13 -6.12
C PHE A 37 7.51 -13.26 -6.57
N LYS A 38 7.38 -13.54 -7.88
CA LYS A 38 6.53 -14.64 -8.38
C LYS A 38 6.92 -16.01 -7.83
N LYS A 39 8.22 -16.24 -7.62
CA LYS A 39 8.77 -17.50 -7.13
C LYS A 39 8.56 -17.68 -5.63
N HIS A 40 8.79 -16.63 -4.85
CA HIS A 40 8.87 -16.68 -3.38
C HIS A 40 7.64 -16.14 -2.65
N CYS A 41 6.93 -15.16 -3.22
CA CYS A 41 5.68 -14.63 -2.69
C CYS A 41 4.53 -15.59 -2.98
N ARG A 42 4.40 -16.60 -2.12
CA ARG A 42 3.34 -17.60 -2.20
C ARG A 42 2.36 -17.36 -1.06
N ARG A 43 1.09 -17.19 -1.41
CA ARG A 43 0.00 -17.06 -0.46
C ARG A 43 -0.13 -18.36 0.34
N ARG A 44 0.09 -18.29 1.65
CA ARG A 44 -0.48 -19.29 2.56
C ARG A 44 -1.96 -18.98 2.80
N PRO A 45 -2.75 -19.98 3.20
CA PRO A 45 -4.02 -19.71 3.86
C PRO A 45 -3.72 -18.85 5.10
N LEU A 46 -4.11 -17.58 5.05
CA LEU A 46 -4.17 -16.74 6.24
C LEU A 46 -5.46 -17.10 7.01
N PRO A 47 -5.51 -16.89 8.34
CA PRO A 47 -6.72 -17.11 9.13
C PRO A 47 -7.96 -16.40 8.55
N GLU A 48 -7.77 -15.27 7.88
CA GLU A 48 -8.83 -14.46 7.26
C GLU A 48 -9.45 -15.08 5.99
N PHE A 49 -8.78 -16.05 5.35
CA PHE A 49 -9.26 -16.74 4.16
C PHE A 49 -9.61 -18.19 4.48
N TRP A 50 -10.53 -18.39 5.43
CA TRP A 50 -11.10 -19.70 5.82
C TRP A 50 -11.58 -20.55 4.64
N ARG A 51 -11.98 -19.94 3.52
CA ARG A 51 -12.36 -20.68 2.29
C ARG A 51 -11.19 -21.45 1.63
N ASP A 52 -9.95 -21.15 2.01
CA ASP A 52 -8.76 -21.88 1.56
C ASP A 52 -8.30 -22.95 2.57
N TRP A 53 -8.97 -23.11 3.72
CA TRP A 53 -8.60 -24.09 4.75
C TRP A 53 -8.96 -25.53 4.39
N ASP A 54 -9.91 -25.74 3.46
CA ASP A 54 -10.26 -27.06 2.94
C ASP A 54 -9.20 -27.63 1.98
N LYS A 55 -8.20 -26.82 1.59
CA LYS A 55 -7.07 -27.29 0.80
C LYS A 55 -6.01 -27.88 1.72
N PRO A 56 -5.48 -29.08 1.42
CA PRO A 56 -4.42 -29.67 2.23
C PRO A 56 -3.24 -28.70 2.29
N ILE A 57 -2.83 -28.36 3.52
CA ILE A 57 -1.64 -27.52 3.77
C ILE A 57 -0.45 -28.33 3.22
N PRO A 58 0.27 -27.84 2.19
CA PRO A 58 1.40 -28.57 1.64
C PRO A 58 2.44 -28.86 2.73
N ALA A 59 3.12 -30.00 2.68
CA ALA A 59 4.16 -30.37 3.65
C ALA A 59 5.27 -29.29 3.78
N GLU A 60 5.46 -28.49 2.73
CA GLU A 60 6.40 -27.38 2.66
C GLU A 60 5.74 -26.01 2.85
N ALA A 61 4.50 -25.96 3.36
CA ALA A 61 3.82 -24.71 3.60
C ALA A 61 4.66 -23.78 4.46
N TRP A 62 5.44 -24.30 5.42
CA TRP A 62 6.38 -23.55 6.24
C TRP A 62 7.44 -22.74 5.44
N LYS A 63 7.70 -23.08 4.17
CA LYS A 63 8.56 -22.32 3.24
C LYS A 63 7.83 -21.21 2.48
N ALA A 64 6.50 -21.17 2.51
CA ALA A 64 5.72 -20.13 1.84
C ALA A 64 5.78 -18.84 2.66
N HIS A 65 6.20 -17.75 2.00
CA HIS A 65 6.26 -16.42 2.58
C HIS A 65 5.03 -15.63 2.13
N ASN A 66 4.19 -15.27 3.11
CA ASN A 66 3.11 -14.32 2.87
C ASN A 66 3.74 -12.97 2.55
N CYS A 67 3.56 -12.57 1.31
CA CYS A 67 4.03 -11.32 0.77
C CYS A 67 2.84 -10.71 0.00
N ILE A 68 2.80 -9.38 -0.05
CA ILE A 68 1.76 -8.61 -0.74
C ILE A 68 2.48 -7.88 -1.89
N PRO A 69 2.65 -8.52 -3.06
CA PRO A 69 3.54 -8.00 -4.10
C PRO A 69 3.20 -6.59 -4.54
N ASP A 70 1.91 -6.26 -4.62
CA ASP A 70 1.41 -4.94 -4.96
C ASP A 70 1.78 -3.85 -3.93
N GLU A 71 2.03 -4.21 -2.67
CA GLU A 71 2.50 -3.27 -1.62
C GLU A 71 4.02 -3.22 -1.49
N HIS A 72 4.77 -4.03 -2.23
CA HIS A 72 6.21 -4.22 -1.99
C HIS A 72 7.08 -4.14 -3.25
N TYR A 73 6.59 -4.65 -4.38
CA TYR A 73 7.38 -4.87 -5.59
C TYR A 73 8.01 -3.58 -6.12
N VAL A 74 7.19 -2.57 -6.42
CA VAL A 74 7.67 -1.34 -7.08
C VAL A 74 8.66 -0.60 -6.19
N GLN A 75 8.38 -0.51 -4.89
CA GLN A 75 9.26 0.18 -3.93
C GLN A 75 10.59 -0.56 -3.77
N THR A 76 10.55 -1.90 -3.71
CA THR A 76 11.74 -2.75 -3.59
C THR A 76 12.60 -2.67 -4.85
N LEU A 77 11.98 -2.73 -6.03
CA LEU A 77 12.68 -2.59 -7.31
C LEU A 77 13.41 -1.25 -7.40
N LEU A 78 12.75 -0.15 -7.04
CA LEU A 78 13.36 1.18 -7.11
C LEU A 78 14.49 1.34 -6.08
N ALA A 79 14.35 0.82 -4.86
CA ALA A 79 15.42 0.81 -3.86
C ALA A 79 16.63 -0.01 -4.35
N GLN A 80 16.39 -1.18 -4.95
CA GLN A 80 17.44 -2.03 -5.49
C GLN A 80 18.19 -1.39 -6.67
N ASN A 81 17.55 -0.45 -7.38
CA ASN A 81 18.18 0.36 -8.43
C ASN A 81 18.80 1.67 -7.89
N GLY A 82 18.85 1.88 -6.57
CA GLY A 82 19.42 3.08 -5.96
C GLY A 82 18.59 4.35 -6.18
N LEU A 83 17.30 4.21 -6.54
CA LEU A 83 16.41 5.32 -6.87
C LEU A 83 15.53 5.75 -5.69
N GLU A 84 15.80 5.28 -4.47
CA GLU A 84 14.98 5.55 -3.29
C GLU A 84 14.88 7.05 -2.95
N GLU A 85 15.99 7.78 -3.08
CA GLU A 85 16.06 9.22 -2.80
C GLU A 85 15.33 10.08 -3.85
N GLU A 86 14.94 9.50 -4.99
CA GLU A 86 14.12 10.18 -6.00
C GLU A 86 12.61 10.07 -5.71
N LEU A 87 12.23 9.28 -4.71
CA LEU A 87 10.83 9.00 -4.40
C LEU A 87 10.28 9.98 -3.38
N THR A 88 9.06 10.46 -3.63
CA THR A 88 8.27 11.04 -2.55
C THR A 88 7.70 9.91 -1.70
N ARG A 89 8.06 9.85 -0.42
CA ARG A 89 7.67 8.79 0.54
C ARG A 89 6.20 8.91 1.01
N ARG A 90 5.27 9.12 0.06
CA ARG A 90 3.82 9.25 0.30
C ARG A 90 3.00 8.53 -0.76
N SER A 91 1.78 8.12 -0.38
CA SER A 91 0.81 7.60 -1.36
C SER A 91 -0.04 8.72 -1.94
N VAL A 92 -0.44 8.56 -3.20
CA VAL A 92 -1.48 9.40 -3.84
C VAL A 92 -2.90 9.05 -3.39
N THR A 93 -3.06 8.02 -2.55
CA THR A 93 -4.35 7.49 -2.14
C THR A 93 -4.63 7.75 -0.66
N HIS A 94 -5.74 8.43 -0.37
CA HIS A 94 -6.22 8.55 1.00
C HIS A 94 -6.78 7.21 1.50
N SER A 95 -6.22 6.73 2.60
CA SER A 95 -6.72 5.56 3.35
C SER A 95 -6.72 5.89 4.82
N ALA A 96 -7.87 5.83 5.48
CA ALA A 96 -7.93 6.01 6.92
C ALA A 96 -7.48 4.74 7.64
N TRP A 97 -6.42 4.84 8.42
CA TRP A 97 -5.91 3.77 9.28
C TRP A 97 -6.23 4.12 10.72
N ASP A 98 -7.44 3.79 11.16
CA ASP A 98 -7.84 3.95 12.56
C ASP A 98 -7.68 2.60 13.26
N LEU A 99 -6.74 2.51 14.20
CA LEU A 99 -6.46 1.29 14.98
C LEU A 99 -7.66 0.84 15.82
N SER A 100 -8.61 1.73 16.11
CA SER A 100 -9.84 1.42 16.84
C SER A 100 -10.98 0.90 15.94
N SER A 101 -10.84 1.03 14.61
CA SER A 101 -11.90 0.69 13.66
C SER A 101 -12.15 -0.82 13.49
N SER A 102 -11.19 -1.67 13.87
CA SER A 102 -11.40 -3.12 13.91
C SER A 102 -11.85 -3.56 15.31
N LYS A 103 -13.06 -4.16 15.36
CA LYS A 103 -13.59 -4.82 16.56
C LYS A 103 -12.84 -6.10 16.90
N ASP A 104 -12.23 -6.74 15.91
CA ASP A 104 -11.41 -7.94 16.07
C ASP A 104 -9.98 -7.53 16.40
N ARG A 105 -9.50 -7.93 17.59
CA ARG A 105 -8.15 -7.60 18.08
C ARG A 105 -7.06 -8.12 17.15
N GLU A 106 -7.27 -9.26 16.49
CA GLU A 106 -6.29 -9.86 15.58
C GLU A 106 -6.18 -9.10 14.25
N ARG A 107 -7.21 -8.33 13.88
CA ARG A 107 -7.31 -7.60 12.60
C ARG A 107 -7.08 -6.10 12.73
N ARG A 108 -6.80 -5.61 13.94
CA ARG A 108 -6.45 -4.19 14.15
C ARG A 108 -5.19 -3.86 13.38
N GLY A 109 -5.26 -2.81 12.56
CA GLY A 109 -4.13 -2.36 11.73
C GLY A 109 -3.84 -3.20 10.49
N TRP A 110 -4.62 -4.25 10.20
CA TRP A 110 -4.45 -5.04 8.96
C TRP A 110 -5.10 -4.38 7.76
N HIS A 111 -6.24 -3.73 7.96
CA HIS A 111 -7.01 -3.09 6.90
C HIS A 111 -7.35 -1.65 7.28
N PRO A 112 -7.36 -0.72 6.30
CA PRO A 112 -7.90 0.61 6.52
C PRO A 112 -9.42 0.56 6.71
N VAL A 113 -9.97 1.61 7.33
CA VAL A 113 -11.39 1.82 7.57
C VAL A 113 -12.19 1.67 6.27
N THR A 114 -13.31 0.96 6.35
CA THR A 114 -14.27 0.86 5.25
C THR A 114 -15.41 1.85 5.46
N TYR A 115 -15.49 2.88 4.61
CA TYR A 115 -16.55 3.89 4.64
C TYR A 115 -17.88 3.31 4.17
N LYS A 116 -18.89 3.41 5.04
CA LYS A 116 -20.28 3.01 4.78
C LYS A 116 -21.07 4.16 4.18
N VAL A 117 -22.32 3.87 3.79
CA VAL A 117 -23.25 4.86 3.19
C VAL A 117 -23.50 6.05 4.12
N SER A 118 -23.50 5.82 5.44
CA SER A 118 -23.60 6.86 6.46
C SER A 118 -22.41 7.82 6.44
N ASP A 119 -21.22 7.30 6.14
CA ASP A 119 -19.96 8.04 6.26
C ASP A 119 -19.70 8.89 5.02
N ALA A 120 -20.20 8.44 3.85
CA ALA A 120 -20.17 9.17 2.58
C ALA A 120 -21.01 10.47 2.66
N THR A 121 -20.44 11.50 3.27
CA THR A 121 -21.02 12.82 3.45
C THR A 121 -20.18 13.87 2.73
N PRO A 122 -20.77 14.99 2.28
CA PRO A 122 -20.00 16.09 1.71
C PRO A 122 -18.92 16.62 2.67
N ALA A 123 -19.20 16.61 3.98
CA ALA A 123 -18.25 17.01 5.01
C ALA A 123 -17.01 16.11 5.05
N LEU A 124 -17.18 14.78 4.99
CA LEU A 124 -16.05 13.85 4.92
C LEU A 124 -15.22 14.06 3.65
N ILE A 125 -15.88 14.23 2.50
CA ILE A 125 -15.15 14.45 1.24
C ILE A 125 -14.38 15.76 1.28
N LYS A 126 -14.99 16.82 1.83
CA LYS A 126 -14.31 18.09 2.03
C LYS A 126 -13.10 17.93 2.97
N SER A 127 -13.27 17.24 4.11
CA SER A 127 -12.15 17.05 5.04
C SER A 127 -10.99 16.25 4.44
N ILE A 128 -11.27 15.30 3.53
CA ILE A 128 -10.21 14.57 2.81
C ILE A 128 -9.52 15.48 1.78
N LYS A 129 -10.27 16.31 1.06
CA LYS A 129 -9.73 17.26 0.06
C LYS A 129 -8.90 18.37 0.69
N ASP A 130 -9.25 18.78 1.91
CA ASP A 130 -8.58 19.84 2.66
C ASP A 130 -7.25 19.36 3.29
N ILE A 131 -6.86 18.07 3.13
CA ILE A 131 -5.57 17.56 3.61
C ILE A 131 -4.44 18.08 2.71
N ASP A 132 -3.63 18.98 3.25
CA ASP A 132 -2.49 19.64 2.59
C ASP A 132 -1.14 19.28 3.22
N ASN A 133 -1.11 18.45 4.25
CA ASN A 133 0.10 17.97 4.88
C ASN A 133 -0.05 16.53 5.42
N ILE A 134 1.08 15.83 5.52
CA ILE A 134 1.18 14.50 6.12
C ILE A 134 2.07 14.61 7.35
N TYR A 135 1.62 14.04 8.46
CA TYR A 135 2.41 13.90 9.68
C TYR A 135 2.93 12.47 9.80
N TYR A 136 4.26 12.31 9.80
CA TYR A 136 4.93 11.04 10.01
C TYR A 136 5.23 10.87 11.49
N GLU A 137 4.37 10.13 12.19
CA GLU A 137 4.44 9.97 13.64
C GLU A 137 5.79 9.41 14.12
N THR A 138 6.37 8.47 13.38
CA THR A 138 7.67 7.84 13.72
C THR A 138 8.86 8.77 13.54
N GLU A 139 8.75 9.75 12.65
CA GLU A 139 9.81 10.73 12.35
C GLU A 139 9.55 12.07 13.07
N TYR A 140 8.43 12.21 13.77
CA TYR A 140 7.92 13.48 14.32
C TYR A 140 7.97 14.62 13.30
N ARG A 141 7.79 14.30 12.01
CA ARG A 141 7.99 15.22 10.89
C ARG A 141 6.67 15.52 10.20
N LYS A 142 6.44 16.79 9.90
CA LYS A 142 5.33 17.24 9.05
C LYS A 142 5.85 17.60 7.67
N GLU A 143 5.23 17.07 6.64
CA GLU A 143 5.54 17.34 5.24
C GLU A 143 4.34 17.99 4.57
N TRP A 144 4.55 19.16 3.98
CA TRP A 144 3.53 19.89 3.24
C TRP A 144 3.46 19.37 1.81
N CYS A 145 2.25 19.09 1.34
CA CYS A 145 2.01 18.57 0.01
C CYS A 145 2.10 19.70 -1.02
N THR A 146 3.00 19.53 -1.97
CA THR A 146 3.19 20.47 -3.07
C THR A 146 3.14 19.77 -4.41
N SER A 147 2.78 20.54 -5.44
CA SER A 147 2.85 20.15 -6.84
C SER A 147 3.50 21.30 -7.59
N ASN A 148 4.67 21.06 -8.20
CA ASN A 148 5.49 22.10 -8.82
C ASN A 148 5.70 23.30 -7.87
N GLU A 149 6.14 23.01 -6.64
CA GLU A 149 6.41 23.99 -5.56
C GLU A 149 5.20 24.80 -5.06
N ARG A 150 4.00 24.52 -5.55
CA ARG A 150 2.76 25.18 -5.07
C ARG A 150 2.01 24.28 -4.10
N PRO A 151 1.35 24.83 -3.05
CA PRO A 151 0.48 24.06 -2.17
C PRO A 151 -0.57 23.27 -2.96
N ALA A 152 -0.73 21.99 -2.64
CA ALA A 152 -1.66 21.11 -3.31
C ALA A 152 -2.24 20.07 -2.34
N PRO A 153 -3.44 19.51 -2.61
CA PRO A 153 -3.97 18.39 -1.85
C PRO A 153 -3.02 17.20 -1.87
N CYS A 154 -2.92 16.48 -0.75
CA CYS A 154 -2.03 15.34 -0.62
C CYS A 154 -2.47 14.13 -1.46
N PHE A 155 -3.77 13.97 -1.71
CA PHE A 155 -4.33 12.75 -2.28
C PHE A 155 -5.12 13.04 -3.56
N LEU A 156 -4.95 12.16 -4.56
CA LEU A 156 -5.69 12.19 -5.83
C LEU A 156 -7.05 11.50 -5.70
N PHE A 157 -7.13 10.43 -4.90
CA PHE A 157 -8.36 9.69 -4.67
C PHE A 157 -8.38 9.07 -3.27
N ALA A 158 -9.59 8.85 -2.75
CA ALA A 158 -9.82 8.14 -1.50
C ALA A 158 -10.37 6.74 -1.80
N ARG A 159 -10.02 5.76 -0.97
CA ARG A 159 -10.43 4.37 -1.17
C ARG A 159 -11.24 3.80 -0.01
N LYS A 160 -11.63 2.54 -0.17
CA LYS A 160 -12.34 1.71 0.83
C LYS A 160 -13.75 2.20 1.15
N PHE A 161 -14.42 2.76 0.14
CA PHE A 161 -15.86 2.97 0.17
C PHE A 161 -16.56 1.65 -0.19
N THR A 162 -17.60 1.29 0.57
CA THR A 162 -18.55 0.27 0.11
C THR A 162 -19.17 0.69 -1.22
N ARG A 163 -19.66 -0.26 -2.02
CA ARG A 163 -20.34 0.05 -3.30
C ARG A 163 -21.45 1.10 -3.13
N GLY A 164 -22.29 0.95 -2.09
CA GLY A 164 -23.35 1.92 -1.81
C GLY A 164 -22.81 3.30 -1.41
N ALA A 165 -21.71 3.36 -0.66
CA ALA A 165 -21.08 4.62 -0.29
C ALA A 165 -20.47 5.32 -1.51
N GLY A 166 -19.80 4.58 -2.40
CA GLY A 166 -19.27 5.11 -3.65
C GLY A 166 -20.36 5.67 -4.56
N LEU A 167 -21.47 4.93 -4.73
CA LEU A 167 -22.59 5.39 -5.55
C LEU A 167 -23.26 6.67 -5.01
N LYS A 168 -23.26 6.89 -3.69
CA LYS A 168 -23.80 8.12 -3.08
C LYS A 168 -22.96 9.36 -3.39
N LEU A 169 -21.68 9.17 -3.77
CA LEU A 169 -20.71 10.25 -3.98
C LEU A 169 -20.52 10.63 -5.46
N LEU A 170 -21.12 9.85 -6.38
CA LEU A 170 -21.18 10.16 -7.81
C LEU A 170 -22.36 11.08 -8.11
#